data_AF-A0A399YTN9-F1
#
_entry.id   AF-A0A399YTN9-F1
#
_cell.length_a   1.000
_cell.length_b   1.000
_cell.length_c   1.000
_cell.angle_alpha   90.00
_cell.angle_beta   90.00
_cell.angle_gamma   90.00
#
_symmetry.space_group_name_H-M   'P 1'
#
loop_
_entity.id
_entity.type
_entity.pdbx_description
1 polymer ?
#
loop_
_entity_poly.entity_id
_entity_poly.type
_entity_poly.pdbx_seq_one_letter_code
_entity_poly.pdbx_strand_id
1 'polypeptide(L)'
;MTETTPEPIVVKPPMTVRGCLWRAGCLVIWLPLILLPIVLLALAVQGEVALWHGSDFPDGHEHPFLQVKLLMDVETRGLNVTRSYIASAQGSDAVCVQTAVNYMLWQGEGEPARYCDCYVRSEDRWALQSTASGECPE
;
A
#
# COMPACT_ATOMS: atom_id res chain seq x y z
N MET A 1 51.98 40.50 -47.82
CA MET A 1 51.32 40.84 -46.54
C MET A 1 50.24 39.80 -46.33
N THR A 2 50.50 38.81 -45.50
CA THR A 2 49.58 37.71 -45.19
C THR A 2 48.75 38.09 -43.98
N GLU A 3 47.46 38.32 -44.21
CA GLU A 3 46.46 38.64 -43.20
C GLU A 3 46.06 37.34 -42.48
N THR A 4 46.42 37.20 -41.20
CA THR A 4 46.01 36.10 -40.33
C THR A 4 44.62 36.37 -39.76
N THR A 5 43.61 35.65 -40.26
CA THR A 5 42.24 35.64 -39.71
C THR A 5 42.20 34.85 -38.39
N PRO A 6 41.68 35.40 -37.28
CA PRO A 6 41.58 34.67 -36.02
C PRO A 6 40.37 33.71 -35.98
N GLU A 7 40.56 32.50 -35.49
CA GLU A 7 39.51 31.49 -35.30
C GLU A 7 38.51 31.88 -34.18
N PRO A 8 37.21 31.56 -34.33
CA PRO A 8 36.21 31.83 -33.31
C PRO A 8 36.36 30.86 -32.12
N ILE A 9 36.52 31.42 -30.92
CA ILE A 9 36.50 30.68 -29.65
C ILE A 9 35.07 30.16 -29.41
N VAL A 10 34.85 28.86 -29.63
CA VAL A 10 33.58 28.18 -29.33
C VAL A 10 33.50 27.96 -27.82
N VAL A 11 32.79 28.85 -27.12
CA VAL A 11 32.47 28.68 -25.69
C VAL A 11 31.34 27.66 -25.56
N LYS A 12 31.68 26.44 -25.14
CA LYS A 12 30.72 25.37 -24.87
C LYS A 12 29.95 25.73 -23.59
N PRO A 13 28.62 25.89 -23.61
CA PRO A 13 27.88 26.24 -22.41
C PRO A 13 27.98 25.10 -21.38
N PRO A 14 28.09 25.41 -20.08
CA PRO A 14 28.08 24.38 -19.05
C PRO A 14 26.71 23.68 -19.05
N MET A 15 26.71 22.37 -19.31
CA MET A 15 25.51 21.55 -19.14
C MET A 15 25.10 21.60 -17.67
N THR A 16 23.99 22.29 -17.39
CA THR A 16 23.40 22.41 -16.06
C THR A 16 22.66 21.14 -15.71
N VAL A 17 23.32 20.25 -14.95
CA VAL A 17 22.81 18.95 -14.49
C VAL A 17 21.66 19.09 -13.46
N ARG A 18 21.30 20.30 -13.05
CA ARG A 18 20.23 20.59 -12.07
C ARG A 18 18.80 20.32 -12.59
N GLY A 19 18.61 20.13 -13.90
CA GLY A 19 17.27 19.92 -14.49
C GLY A 19 16.69 18.50 -14.35
N CYS A 20 17.51 17.48 -14.10
CA CYS A 20 17.02 16.09 -14.02
C CYS A 20 16.42 15.74 -12.65
N LEU A 21 17.00 16.21 -11.54
CA LEU A 21 16.46 15.95 -10.20
C LEU A 21 15.10 16.63 -9.96
N TRP A 22 14.86 17.79 -10.57
CA TRP A 22 13.59 18.52 -10.42
C TRP A 22 12.44 17.89 -11.24
N ARG A 23 12.77 17.12 -12.29
CA ARG A 23 11.80 16.40 -13.13
C ARG A 23 11.30 15.10 -12.50
N ALA A 24 12.17 14.36 -11.80
CA ALA A 24 11.78 13.13 -11.12
C ALA A 24 10.86 13.41 -9.92
N GLY A 25 11.17 14.43 -9.11
CA GLY A 25 10.32 14.85 -8.00
C GLY A 25 8.95 15.37 -8.45
N CYS A 26 8.88 16.04 -9.60
CA CYS A 26 7.62 16.45 -10.20
C CYS A 26 6.77 15.24 -10.56
N LEU A 27 7.31 14.21 -11.22
CA LEU A 27 6.54 13.01 -11.59
C LEU A 27 6.02 12.24 -10.37
N VAL A 28 6.82 12.11 -9.30
CA VAL A 28 6.40 11.39 -8.08
C VAL A 28 5.25 12.09 -7.35
N ILE A 29 5.14 13.42 -7.44
CA ILE A 29 4.03 14.19 -6.84
C ILE A 29 2.86 14.31 -7.83
N TRP A 30 3.17 14.48 -9.11
CA TRP A 30 2.19 14.72 -10.17
C TRP A 30 1.39 13.48 -10.50
N LEU A 31 2.03 12.31 -10.53
CA LEU A 31 1.37 11.03 -10.78
C LEU A 31 0.24 10.75 -9.78
N PRO A 32 0.46 10.77 -8.44
CA PRO A 32 -0.63 10.57 -7.48
C PRO A 32 -1.65 11.70 -7.54
N LEU A 33 -1.28 12.94 -7.86
CA LEU A 33 -2.24 14.04 -8.01
C LEU A 33 -3.26 13.77 -9.13
N ILE A 34 -2.83 13.19 -10.25
CA ILE A 34 -3.71 12.79 -11.36
C ILE A 34 -4.44 11.47 -11.05
N LEU A 35 -3.78 10.52 -10.38
CA LEU A 35 -4.39 9.22 -10.04
C LEU A 35 -5.45 9.33 -8.95
N LEU A 36 -5.29 10.26 -8.00
CA LEU A 36 -6.18 10.44 -6.86
C LEU A 36 -7.66 10.54 -7.24
N PRO A 37 -8.11 11.42 -8.16
CA PRO A 37 -9.52 11.48 -8.55
C PRO A 37 -10.03 10.18 -9.20
N ILE A 38 -9.19 9.46 -9.95
CA ILE A 38 -9.56 8.18 -10.56
C ILE A 38 -9.76 7.12 -9.48
N VAL A 39 -8.83 7.04 -8.51
CA VAL A 39 -8.91 6.11 -7.38
C VAL A 39 -10.14 6.42 -6.53
N LEU A 40 -10.41 7.69 -6.23
CA LEU A 40 -11.61 8.09 -5.48
C LEU A 40 -12.91 7.73 -6.20
N LEU A 41 -12.96 7.93 -7.52
CA LEU A 41 -14.11 7.54 -8.33
C LEU A 41 -14.29 6.01 -8.33
N ALA A 42 -13.21 5.25 -8.51
CA ALA A 42 -13.25 3.79 -8.45
C ALA A 42 -13.75 3.30 -7.08
N LEU A 43 -13.26 3.91 -6.00
CA LEU A 43 -13.67 3.59 -4.63
C LEU A 43 -15.15 3.95 -4.38
N ALA A 44 -15.64 5.05 -4.97
CA ALA A 44 -17.05 5.42 -4.88
C ALA A 44 -17.99 4.47 -5.65
N VAL A 45 -17.53 3.88 -6.75
CA VAL A 45 -18.33 2.95 -7.57
C VAL A 45 -18.28 1.52 -7.02
N GLN A 46 -17.09 1.04 -6.66
CA GLN A 46 -16.88 -0.35 -6.22
C GLN A 46 -17.07 -0.52 -4.71
N GLY A 47 -16.97 0.56 -3.94
CA GLY A 47 -17.05 0.53 -2.48
C GLY A 47 -15.79 0.00 -1.80
N GLU A 48 -14.94 -0.77 -2.49
CA GLU A 48 -13.69 -1.29 -1.94
C GLU A 48 -12.62 -1.51 -3.01
N VAL A 49 -11.36 -1.39 -2.59
CA VAL A 49 -10.17 -1.74 -3.36
C VAL A 49 -9.34 -2.67 -2.49
N ALA A 50 -9.17 -3.92 -2.91
CA ALA A 50 -8.43 -4.94 -2.18
C ALA A 50 -7.25 -5.47 -2.98
N LEU A 51 -6.09 -5.54 -2.33
CA LEU A 51 -4.90 -6.26 -2.78
C LEU A 51 -4.80 -7.54 -1.95
N TRP A 52 -4.88 -8.67 -2.62
CA TRP A 52 -4.85 -10.00 -2.02
C TRP A 52 -3.43 -10.53 -1.92
N HIS A 53 -3.19 -11.38 -0.93
CA HIS A 53 -1.93 -12.11 -0.84
C HIS A 53 -1.81 -13.18 -1.95
N GLY A 54 -0.58 -13.63 -2.19
CA GLY A 54 -0.33 -14.75 -3.11
C GLY A 54 -0.82 -16.10 -2.56
N SER A 55 -0.67 -17.15 -3.36
CA SER A 55 -1.12 -18.52 -3.04
C SER A 55 -0.47 -19.15 -1.81
N ASP A 56 0.68 -18.63 -1.39
CA ASP A 56 1.47 -19.18 -0.28
C ASP A 56 0.97 -18.68 1.09
N PHE A 57 0.00 -17.76 1.11
CA PHE A 57 -0.54 -17.16 2.33
C PHE A 57 -1.75 -17.95 2.86
N PRO A 58 -1.83 -18.22 4.18
CA PRO A 58 -2.97 -18.90 4.78
C PRO A 58 -4.26 -18.11 4.57
N ASP A 59 -5.21 -18.72 3.88
CA ASP A 59 -6.50 -18.11 3.51
C ASP A 59 -6.37 -16.68 2.97
N GLY A 60 -5.56 -16.52 1.91
CA GLY A 60 -5.27 -15.22 1.29
C GLY A 60 -6.50 -14.44 0.77
N HIS A 61 -7.69 -15.06 0.70
CA HIS A 61 -8.96 -14.40 0.39
C HIS A 61 -9.66 -13.81 1.62
N GLU A 62 -9.32 -14.26 2.83
CA GLU A 62 -9.85 -13.73 4.09
C GLU A 62 -8.93 -12.65 4.67
N HIS A 63 -7.66 -12.67 4.28
CA HIS A 63 -6.63 -11.75 4.75
C HIS A 63 -6.03 -10.92 3.60
N PRO A 64 -6.60 -9.74 3.28
CA PRO A 64 -6.04 -8.86 2.26
C PRO A 64 -4.75 -8.19 2.73
N PHE A 65 -3.74 -8.17 1.85
CA PHE A 65 -2.49 -7.44 2.09
C PHE A 65 -2.75 -5.96 2.35
N LEU A 66 -3.62 -5.36 1.53
CA LEU A 66 -4.11 -4.00 1.74
C LEU A 66 -5.51 -3.91 1.17
N GLN A 67 -6.47 -3.56 2.01
CA GLN A 67 -7.83 -3.25 1.59
C GLN A 67 -8.20 -1.85 2.06
N VAL A 68 -8.73 -1.06 1.14
CA VAL A 68 -9.33 0.24 1.44
C VAL A 68 -10.80 0.15 1.06
N LYS A 69 -11.69 0.35 2.03
CA LYS A 69 -13.13 0.26 1.87
C LYS A 69 -13.80 1.56 2.24
N LEU A 70 -14.72 2.02 1.41
CA LEU A 70 -15.56 3.18 1.67
C LEU A 70 -16.73 2.77 2.58
N LEU A 71 -16.82 3.40 3.74
CA LEU A 71 -17.94 3.25 4.67
C LEU A 71 -18.96 4.35 4.36
N MET A 72 -20.17 3.94 4.00
CA MET A 72 -21.28 4.84 3.61
C MET A 72 -22.57 4.52 4.39
N ASP A 73 -22.42 4.05 5.62
CA ASP A 73 -23.57 3.75 6.47
C ASP A 73 -24.25 5.03 6.96
N VAL A 74 -25.47 4.90 7.48
CA VAL A 74 -26.25 6.04 8.01
C VAL A 74 -25.56 6.71 9.20
N GLU A 75 -24.97 5.90 10.08
CA GLU A 75 -24.34 6.37 11.32
C GLU A 75 -22.82 6.55 11.19
N THR A 76 -22.17 5.79 10.29
CA THR A 76 -20.72 5.83 10.11
C THR A 76 -20.34 6.08 8.65
N ARG A 77 -19.52 7.10 8.42
CA ARG A 77 -18.97 7.40 7.10
C ARG A 77 -17.49 7.65 7.19
N GLY A 78 -16.74 7.02 6.30
CA GLY A 78 -15.31 6.96 6.44
C GLY A 78 -14.61 6.10 5.41
N LEU A 79 -13.33 5.91 5.66
CA LEU A 79 -12.52 4.89 5.02
C LEU A 79 -12.10 3.87 6.07
N ASN A 80 -12.24 2.60 5.74
CA ASN A 80 -11.61 1.50 6.46
C ASN A 80 -10.34 1.10 5.70
N VAL A 81 -9.21 1.05 6.39
CA VAL A 81 -7.95 0.52 5.88
C VAL A 81 -7.59 -0.73 6.66
N THR A 82 -7.72 -1.88 6.01
CA THR A 82 -7.32 -3.19 6.54
C THR A 82 -5.98 -3.59 5.95
N ARG A 83 -5.08 -4.11 6.79
CA ARG A 83 -3.82 -4.72 6.35
C ARG A 83 -3.58 -5.98 7.16
N SER A 84 -3.18 -7.05 6.51
CA SER A 84 -2.72 -8.26 7.18
C SER A 84 -1.27 -8.58 6.84
N TYR A 85 -0.58 -9.22 7.79
CA TYR A 85 0.78 -9.72 7.62
C TYR A 85 1.03 -10.92 8.53
N ILE A 86 2.03 -11.74 8.21
CA ILE A 86 2.44 -12.86 9.06
C ILE A 86 3.24 -12.30 10.23
N ALA A 87 2.73 -12.44 11.45
CA ALA A 87 3.35 -11.92 12.66
C ALA A 87 4.31 -12.92 13.29
N SER A 88 3.94 -14.20 13.36
CA SER A 88 4.82 -15.27 13.84
C SER A 88 4.65 -16.53 13.00
N ALA A 89 5.76 -17.24 12.78
CA ALA A 89 5.78 -18.54 12.13
C ALA A 89 6.35 -19.55 13.14
N GLN A 90 5.47 -20.30 13.79
CA GLN A 90 5.84 -21.31 14.78
C GLN A 90 6.14 -22.63 14.04
N GLY A 91 7.30 -22.68 13.37
CA GLY A 91 7.73 -23.85 12.59
C GLY A 91 7.21 -23.85 11.14
N SER A 92 7.31 -25.00 10.47
CA SER A 92 6.85 -25.17 9.07
C SER A 92 5.33 -25.26 8.92
N ASP A 93 4.66 -25.64 10.01
CA ASP A 93 3.26 -26.08 9.97
C ASP A 93 2.33 -25.17 10.76
N ALA A 94 2.80 -24.10 11.41
CA ALA A 94 1.94 -23.13 12.09
C ALA A 94 2.37 -21.68 11.83
N VAL A 95 1.40 -20.83 11.51
CA VAL A 95 1.58 -19.41 11.19
C VAL A 95 0.46 -18.60 11.83
N CYS A 96 0.81 -17.48 12.46
CA CYS A 96 -0.16 -16.50 12.93
C CYS A 96 -0.14 -15.25 12.06
N VAL A 97 -1.31 -14.88 11.56
CA VAL A 97 -1.57 -13.70 10.76
C VAL A 97 -2.15 -12.62 11.65
N GLN A 98 -1.52 -11.45 11.65
CA GLN A 98 -2.07 -10.27 12.29
C GLN A 98 -2.78 -9.39 11.28
N THR A 99 -4.04 -9.11 11.53
CA THR A 99 -4.87 -8.19 10.74
C THR A 99 -5.11 -6.92 11.54
N ALA A 100 -4.66 -5.79 11.01
CA ALA A 100 -4.88 -4.46 11.57
C ALA A 100 -5.92 -3.70 10.75
N VAL A 101 -6.96 -3.23 11.42
CA VAL A 101 -8.07 -2.48 10.84
C VAL A 101 -8.03 -1.07 11.42
N ASN A 102 -7.89 -0.08 10.55
CA ASN A 102 -7.85 1.32 10.94
C ASN A 102 -8.99 2.08 10.26
N TYR A 103 -9.63 2.96 11.02
CA TYR A 103 -10.75 3.75 10.52
C TYR A 103 -10.35 5.21 10.41
N MET A 104 -10.63 5.81 9.26
CA MET A 104 -10.56 7.24 9.03
C MET A 104 -11.98 7.73 8.78
N LEU A 105 -12.70 8.01 9.87
CA LEU A 105 -14.10 8.43 9.83
C LEU A 105 -14.18 9.96 9.82
N TRP A 106 -15.06 10.51 8.99
CA TRP A 106 -15.49 11.92 9.07
C TRP A 106 -16.90 12.06 9.67
N GLN A 107 -17.60 10.94 9.85
CA GLN A 107 -18.85 10.86 10.57
C GLN A 107 -18.90 9.56 11.37
N GLY A 108 -19.28 9.65 12.64
CA GLY A 108 -19.31 8.51 13.57
C GLY A 108 -17.99 8.31 14.33
N GLU A 109 -17.96 7.27 15.15
CA GLU A 109 -16.80 6.88 15.96
C GLU A 109 -16.37 5.45 15.60
N GLY A 110 -15.08 5.17 15.69
CA GLY A 110 -14.53 3.85 15.37
C GLY A 110 -13.10 3.74 15.88
N GLU A 111 -12.84 2.74 16.72
CA GLU A 111 -11.52 2.49 17.27
C GLU A 111 -10.73 1.55 16.36
N PRO A 112 -9.41 1.78 16.18
CA PRO A 112 -8.55 0.82 15.50
C PRO A 112 -8.63 -0.54 16.18
N ALA A 113 -8.77 -1.60 15.39
CA ALA A 113 -8.85 -2.96 15.88
C ALA A 113 -7.71 -3.81 15.33
N ARG A 114 -7.27 -4.78 16.12
CA ARG A 114 -6.27 -5.77 15.72
C ARG A 114 -6.80 -7.15 16.03
N TYR A 115 -6.61 -8.06 15.09
CA TYR A 115 -6.99 -9.45 15.20
C TYR A 115 -5.78 -10.32 14.87
N CYS A 116 -5.65 -11.42 15.59
CA CYS A 116 -4.64 -12.43 15.35
C CYS A 116 -5.33 -13.76 15.04
N ASP A 117 -5.09 -14.28 13.86
CA ASP A 117 -5.61 -15.56 13.40
C ASP A 117 -4.45 -16.53 13.20
N CYS A 118 -4.41 -17.59 14.01
CA CYS A 118 -3.38 -18.62 13.93
C CYS A 118 -3.90 -19.82 13.16
N TYR A 119 -3.12 -20.21 12.17
CA TYR A 119 -3.38 -21.28 11.22
C TYR A 119 -2.37 -22.40 11.43
N VAL A 120 -2.85 -23.64 11.29
CA VAL A 120 -2.02 -24.83 11.21
C VAL A 120 -2.17 -25.45 9.82
N ARG A 121 -1.07 -25.90 9.23
CA ARG A 121 -1.04 -26.59 7.95
C ARG A 121 -1.26 -28.07 8.17
N SER A 122 -2.35 -28.60 7.63
CA SER A 122 -2.67 -30.03 7.62
C SER A 122 -2.96 -30.45 6.19
N GLU A 123 -2.17 -31.41 5.67
CA GLU A 123 -2.34 -31.97 4.32
C GLU A 123 -2.42 -30.88 3.22
N ASP A 124 -1.49 -29.93 3.24
CA ASP A 124 -1.41 -28.79 2.30
C ASP A 124 -2.59 -27.80 2.33
N ARG A 125 -3.46 -27.89 3.34
CA ARG A 125 -4.48 -26.89 3.62
C ARG A 125 -4.19 -26.19 4.93
N TRP A 126 -4.40 -24.88 4.94
CA TRP A 126 -4.42 -24.11 6.16
C TRP A 126 -5.75 -24.31 6.85
N ALA A 127 -5.71 -24.55 8.15
CA ALA A 127 -6.88 -24.65 9.00
C ALA A 127 -6.74 -23.63 10.13
N LEU A 128 -7.76 -22.79 10.31
CA LEU A 128 -7.82 -21.85 11.42
C LEU A 128 -7.86 -22.63 12.74
N GLN A 129 -6.87 -22.40 13.60
CA GLN A 129 -6.76 -23.01 14.92
C GLN A 129 -7.33 -22.10 16.01
N SER A 130 -7.01 -20.80 15.96
CA SER A 130 -7.48 -19.85 16.96
C SER A 130 -7.56 -18.43 16.43
N THR A 131 -8.58 -17.68 16.86
CA THR A 131 -8.71 -16.24 16.66
C THR A 131 -8.61 -15.54 18.01
N ALA A 132 -7.78 -14.51 18.08
CA ALA A 132 -7.62 -13.65 19.25
C ALA A 132 -7.77 -12.18 18.86
N SER A 133 -8.39 -11.38 19.72
CA SER A 133 -8.37 -9.92 19.59
C SER A 133 -7.08 -9.38 20.21
N GLY A 134 -6.35 -8.55 19.47
CA GLY A 134 -5.09 -7.96 19.92
C GLY A 134 -3.92 -8.29 18.99
N GLU A 135 -2.71 -8.17 19.54
CA GLU A 135 -1.47 -8.53 18.85
C GLU A 135 -1.26 -10.06 18.91
N CYS A 136 -0.60 -10.60 17.89
CA CYS A 136 -0.22 -12.01 17.92
C CYS A 136 0.87 -12.27 18.97
N PRO A 137 0.82 -13.42 19.66
CA PRO A 137 1.94 -13.83 20.51
C PRO A 137 3.19 -14.04 19.66
N GLU A 138 4.31 -13.49 20.14
CA GLU A 138 5.64 -13.66 19.56
C GLU A 138 6.13 -15.11 19.62
#